data_AF-A0A925IBU8-F1
#
_entry.id   AF-A0A925IBU8-F1
#
_cell.length_a   1.000
_cell.length_b   1.000
_cell.length_c   1.000
_cell.angle_alpha   90.00
_cell.angle_beta   90.00
_cell.angle_gamma   90.00
#
_symmetry.space_group_name_H-M   'P 1'
#
loop_
_entity.id
_entity.type
_entity.pdbx_description
1 polymer ?
#
loop_
_entity_poly.entity_id
_entity_poly.type
_entity_poly.pdbx_seq_one_letter_code
_entity_poly.pdbx_strand_id
1 'polypeptide(L)'
;GVPVEYLRNKAWVEANGHTPSIMDYARFNYVAQPEDNISAKGIYPRIGDYDKWSIEWGYKLIPEAATAEAEVPILDKWIEAKSGDKRYYFGRQGQQDDPRDQSESIGDNAMKASAYGIKNLQRIVPNLTSWTKQPNEGFSDLAQMYGEVVTQFRRYIGHVGYNFGGVYENLKKNDQEGTVYEYVSKETQKEAAGFMNKQVFTTPTWLINKDITSKTGANPTLTILSLQEAALNRMLSSATMNKMLNAEAAIGVQAYTVSDLLSDLKQAVFTELAAKKSIDIYRRNLQKAYVERLGVLINPPAVPAGLNFAFGNAAPQMDVKKTDILSYLKGHSRELKSMIDLAAVSTADKTTKYHLQDLSDRLKKTLDPK
;
A
#
# COMPACT_ATOMS: atom_id res chain seq x y z
N GLY A 1 -11.63 10.66 4.83
CA GLY A 1 -12.21 9.47 4.19
C GLY A 1 -13.51 9.08 4.85
N VAL A 2 -14.47 8.57 4.06
CA VAL A 2 -15.75 8.03 4.56
C VAL A 2 -15.51 6.71 5.30
N PRO A 3 -16.15 6.45 6.45
CA PRO A 3 -16.06 5.14 7.11
C PRO A 3 -16.37 3.98 6.16
N VAL A 4 -15.49 2.97 6.09
CA VAL A 4 -15.65 1.83 5.16
C VAL A 4 -17.01 1.14 5.31
N GLU A 5 -17.55 1.05 6.53
CA GLU A 5 -18.86 0.43 6.76
C GLU A 5 -20.03 1.22 6.13
N TYR A 6 -19.90 2.54 6.03
CA TYR A 6 -20.90 3.37 5.36
C TYR A 6 -20.87 3.18 3.85
N LEU A 7 -19.70 2.87 3.26
CA LEU A 7 -19.59 2.55 1.84
C LEU A 7 -20.31 1.25 1.45
N ARG A 8 -20.72 0.44 2.43
CA ARG A 8 -21.53 -0.77 2.22
C ARG A 8 -23.01 -0.56 2.54
N ASN A 9 -23.39 0.59 3.10
CA ASN A 9 -24.77 0.89 3.44
C ASN A 9 -25.47 1.56 2.27
N LYS A 10 -26.36 0.83 1.59
CA LYS A 10 -27.14 1.33 0.44
C LYS A 10 -27.79 2.69 0.68
N ALA A 11 -28.58 2.82 1.75
CA ALA A 11 -29.32 4.05 2.02
C ALA A 11 -28.36 5.23 2.22
N TRP A 12 -27.25 4.99 2.93
CA TRP A 12 -26.26 6.01 3.18
C TRP A 12 -25.52 6.42 1.90
N VAL A 13 -25.01 5.47 1.11
CA VAL A 13 -24.23 5.80 -0.10
C VAL A 13 -25.13 6.40 -1.19
N GLU A 14 -26.37 5.95 -1.32
CA GLU A 14 -27.31 6.54 -2.28
C GLU A 14 -27.71 7.96 -1.92
N ALA A 15 -27.70 8.32 -0.63
CA ALA A 15 -27.92 9.69 -0.15
C ALA A 15 -26.66 10.57 -0.25
N ASN A 16 -25.48 10.03 0.10
CA ASN A 16 -24.27 10.83 0.34
C ASN A 16 -23.17 10.71 -0.73
N GLY A 17 -23.25 9.72 -1.62
CA GLY A 17 -22.15 9.34 -2.52
C GLY A 17 -21.09 8.50 -1.81
N HIS A 18 -20.21 7.86 -2.57
CA HIS A 18 -19.09 7.08 -2.01
C HIS A 18 -17.85 7.92 -1.72
N THR A 19 -17.77 9.14 -2.24
CA THR A 19 -16.75 10.13 -1.90
C THR A 19 -17.36 11.51 -1.61
N PRO A 20 -16.69 12.34 -0.79
CA PRO A 20 -17.13 13.72 -0.55
C PRO A 20 -16.96 14.64 -1.75
N SER A 21 -16.12 14.28 -2.72
CA SER A 21 -15.85 15.05 -3.94
C SER A 21 -15.83 14.15 -5.17
N ILE A 22 -16.36 14.64 -6.29
CA ILE A 22 -16.18 14.03 -7.61
C ILE A 22 -14.72 14.09 -8.10
N MET A 23 -13.91 14.97 -7.50
CA MET A 23 -12.49 15.18 -7.84
C MET A 23 -11.53 14.23 -7.10
N ASP A 24 -12.03 13.37 -6.21
CA ASP A 24 -11.24 12.43 -5.37
C ASP A 24 -10.53 11.31 -6.17
N TYR A 25 -10.64 11.30 -7.50
CA TYR A 25 -10.18 10.22 -8.39
C TYR A 25 -10.66 8.81 -7.98
N ALA A 26 -11.67 8.70 -7.13
CA ALA A 26 -12.30 7.46 -6.72
C ALA A 26 -13.38 7.02 -7.73
N ARG A 27 -12.97 6.31 -8.78
CA ARG A 27 -13.83 6.03 -9.95
C ARG A 27 -15.11 5.27 -9.64
N PHE A 28 -15.09 4.36 -8.67
CA PHE A 28 -16.27 3.63 -8.23
C PHE A 28 -16.09 3.14 -6.80
N ASN A 29 -17.22 2.84 -6.15
CA ASN A 29 -17.22 2.22 -4.82
C ASN A 29 -16.75 0.75 -4.89
N TYR A 30 -15.45 0.52 -4.85
CA TYR A 30 -14.87 -0.84 -4.87
C TYR A 30 -15.04 -1.61 -3.54
N VAL A 31 -15.58 -0.96 -2.50
CA VAL A 31 -15.90 -1.57 -1.21
C VAL A 31 -17.24 -2.31 -1.26
N ALA A 32 -18.20 -1.80 -2.02
CA ALA A 32 -19.51 -2.42 -2.19
C ALA A 32 -19.40 -3.91 -2.58
N GLN A 33 -20.21 -4.74 -1.93
CA GLN A 33 -20.37 -6.16 -2.23
C GLN A 33 -21.76 -6.44 -2.79
N PRO A 34 -21.97 -7.55 -3.52
CA PRO A 34 -23.29 -7.88 -4.08
C PRO A 34 -24.41 -7.93 -3.05
N GLU A 35 -24.15 -8.44 -1.85
CA GLU A 35 -25.11 -8.49 -0.75
C GLU A 35 -25.57 -7.11 -0.25
N ASP A 36 -24.81 -6.06 -0.54
CA ASP A 36 -25.13 -4.69 -0.12
C ASP A 36 -26.26 -4.08 -0.98
N ASN A 37 -26.57 -4.67 -2.14
CA ASN A 37 -27.64 -4.27 -3.06
C ASN A 37 -27.64 -2.78 -3.46
N ILE A 38 -26.45 -2.16 -3.46
CA ILE A 38 -26.25 -0.74 -3.80
C ILE A 38 -26.53 -0.54 -5.31
N SER A 39 -27.40 0.41 -5.64
CA SER A 39 -27.68 0.72 -7.05
C SER A 39 -26.57 1.56 -7.68
N ALA A 40 -26.63 1.73 -9.01
CA ALA A 40 -25.76 2.63 -9.77
C ALA A 40 -25.62 4.03 -9.12
N LYS A 41 -26.69 4.54 -8.52
CA LYS A 41 -26.72 5.83 -7.83
C LYS A 41 -25.68 5.92 -6.70
N GLY A 42 -25.37 4.81 -6.03
CA GLY A 42 -24.38 4.73 -4.95
C GLY A 42 -23.01 4.19 -5.37
N ILE A 43 -22.81 3.86 -6.64
CA ILE A 43 -21.52 3.33 -7.13
C ILE A 43 -20.80 4.37 -8.00
N TYR A 44 -21.54 5.20 -8.73
CA TYR A 44 -20.96 6.18 -9.64
C TYR A 44 -20.61 7.52 -8.96
N PRO A 45 -19.50 8.17 -9.38
CA PRO A 45 -19.10 9.48 -8.88
C PRO A 45 -20.14 10.55 -9.18
N ARG A 46 -20.26 11.52 -8.28
CA ARG A 46 -21.19 12.66 -8.39
C ARG A 46 -20.73 13.81 -7.50
N ILE A 47 -21.30 14.99 -7.72
CA ILE A 47 -21.06 16.17 -6.87
C ILE A 47 -21.43 15.83 -5.42
N GLY A 48 -20.43 15.91 -4.53
CA GLY A 48 -20.54 15.62 -3.11
C GLY A 48 -20.53 16.87 -2.23
N ASP A 49 -20.39 16.67 -0.92
CA ASP A 49 -20.44 17.75 0.07
C ASP A 49 -19.24 18.69 -0.02
N TYR A 50 -18.04 18.15 -0.29
CA TYR A 50 -16.84 18.97 -0.48
C TYR A 50 -16.97 19.82 -1.73
N ASP A 51 -17.49 19.26 -2.84
CA ASP A 51 -17.69 20.02 -4.08
C ASP A 51 -18.64 21.19 -3.86
N LYS A 52 -19.79 20.94 -3.23
CA LYS A 52 -20.78 22.00 -2.93
C LYS A 52 -20.18 23.08 -2.03
N TRP A 53 -19.45 22.68 -0.99
CA TRP A 53 -18.80 23.62 -0.09
C TRP A 53 -17.69 24.40 -0.79
N SER A 54 -16.88 23.76 -1.62
CA SER A 54 -15.82 24.43 -2.38
C SER A 54 -16.40 25.42 -3.39
N ILE A 55 -17.55 25.10 -4.02
CA ILE A 55 -18.27 26.03 -4.89
C ILE A 55 -18.84 27.20 -4.06
N GLU A 56 -19.43 26.93 -2.90
CA GLU A 56 -19.94 27.98 -2.02
C GLU A 56 -18.81 28.92 -1.56
N TRP A 57 -17.71 28.35 -1.07
CA TRP A 57 -16.54 29.10 -0.62
C TRP A 57 -15.91 29.94 -1.75
N GLY A 58 -15.83 29.40 -2.97
CA GLY A 58 -15.19 30.09 -4.09
C GLY A 58 -16.06 31.10 -4.84
N TYR A 59 -17.40 31.01 -4.73
CA TYR A 59 -18.32 31.77 -5.61
C TYR A 59 -19.51 32.42 -4.90
N LYS A 60 -19.76 32.17 -3.61
CA LYS A 60 -20.86 32.82 -2.91
C LYS A 60 -20.54 34.30 -2.71
N LEU A 61 -21.44 35.16 -3.20
CA LEU A 61 -21.34 36.60 -3.01
C LEU A 61 -21.38 36.94 -1.50
N ILE A 62 -20.49 37.83 -1.07
CA ILE A 62 -20.42 38.38 0.29
C ILE A 62 -20.66 39.90 0.20
N PRO A 63 -21.92 40.36 0.16
CA PRO A 63 -22.25 41.78 -0.07
C PRO A 63 -21.68 42.73 1.00
N GLU A 64 -21.45 42.25 2.21
CA GLU A 64 -20.90 43.01 3.32
C GLU A 64 -19.39 43.27 3.21
N ALA A 65 -18.67 42.57 2.32
CA ALA A 65 -17.25 42.76 2.09
C ALA A 65 -17.03 43.65 0.85
N ALA A 66 -16.51 44.85 1.05
CA ALA A 66 -16.29 45.82 -0.03
C ALA A 66 -15.01 45.54 -0.86
N THR A 67 -14.10 44.71 -0.35
CA THR A 67 -12.85 44.33 -1.02
C THR A 67 -12.53 42.86 -0.77
N ALA A 68 -11.66 42.27 -1.60
CA ALA A 68 -11.22 40.89 -1.44
C ALA A 68 -10.56 40.63 -0.08
N GLU A 69 -9.82 41.60 0.46
CA GLU A 69 -9.19 41.49 1.79
C GLU A 69 -10.24 41.44 2.92
N ALA A 70 -11.38 42.11 2.73
CA ALA A 70 -12.48 42.07 3.70
C ALA A 70 -13.22 40.73 3.70
N GLU A 71 -13.14 39.94 2.62
CA GLU A 71 -13.74 38.60 2.55
C GLU A 71 -12.92 37.57 3.35
N VAL A 72 -11.60 37.75 3.46
CA VAL A 72 -10.69 36.80 4.12
C VAL A 72 -11.19 36.33 5.50
N PRO A 73 -11.49 37.21 6.49
CA PRO A 73 -11.94 36.76 7.80
C PRO A 73 -13.32 36.07 7.79
N ILE A 74 -14.14 36.28 6.77
CA ILE A 74 -15.45 35.62 6.62
C ILE A 74 -15.25 34.22 6.04
N LEU A 75 -14.50 34.11 4.96
CA LEU A 75 -14.11 32.85 4.32
C LEU A 75 -13.36 31.93 5.29
N ASP A 76 -12.56 32.53 6.15
CA ASP A 76 -11.82 31.83 7.18
C ASP A 76 -12.72 31.16 8.22
N LYS A 77 -13.73 31.88 8.72
CA LYS A 77 -14.78 31.30 9.58
C LYS A 77 -15.54 30.17 8.89
N TRP A 78 -15.75 30.25 7.58
CA TRP A 78 -16.40 29.17 6.83
C TRP A 78 -15.54 27.92 6.75
N ILE A 79 -14.21 28.07 6.63
CA ILE A 79 -13.25 26.95 6.72
C ILE A 79 -13.26 26.36 8.13
N GLU A 80 -13.17 27.21 9.16
CA GLU A 80 -13.17 26.78 10.56
C GLU A 80 -14.46 26.04 10.95
N ALA A 81 -15.62 26.48 10.44
CA ALA A 81 -16.90 25.81 10.65
C ALA A 81 -16.96 24.39 10.07
N LYS A 82 -16.07 24.04 9.14
CA LYS A 82 -15.91 22.69 8.59
C LYS A 82 -14.72 21.93 9.19
N SER A 83 -13.90 22.60 10.01
CA SER A 83 -12.75 21.99 10.68
C SER A 83 -13.21 20.82 11.55
N GLY A 84 -12.45 19.72 11.50
CA GLY A 84 -12.73 18.49 12.24
C GLY A 84 -13.66 17.49 11.54
N ASP A 85 -14.42 17.90 10.52
CA ASP A 85 -15.16 16.96 9.68
C ASP A 85 -14.28 16.42 8.56
N LYS A 86 -13.99 15.11 8.62
CA LYS A 86 -13.13 14.38 7.68
C LYS A 86 -13.69 14.33 6.25
N ARG A 87 -14.95 14.70 6.01
CA ARG A 87 -15.53 14.86 4.67
C ARG A 87 -15.06 16.14 3.99
N TYR A 88 -14.65 17.14 4.78
CA TYR A 88 -14.16 18.43 4.29
C TYR A 88 -12.63 18.53 4.27
N TYR A 89 -11.93 17.46 4.63
CA TYR A 89 -10.48 17.40 4.56
C TYR A 89 -10.02 17.38 3.10
N PHE A 90 -9.12 18.31 2.77
CA PHE A 90 -8.41 18.33 1.49
C PHE A 90 -6.91 18.14 1.74
N GLY A 91 -6.39 17.03 1.23
CA GLY A 91 -4.98 16.69 1.30
C GLY A 91 -4.10 17.65 0.52
N ARG A 92 -2.83 17.74 0.89
CA ARG A 92 -1.87 18.55 0.13
C ARG A 92 -1.45 17.78 -1.13
N GLN A 93 -1.75 18.34 -2.29
CA GLN A 93 -1.31 17.73 -3.55
C GLN A 93 0.22 17.53 -3.56
N GLY A 94 0.64 16.31 -3.91
CA GLY A 94 2.04 15.92 -3.97
C GLY A 94 2.67 15.52 -2.63
N GLN A 95 1.91 15.53 -1.52
CA GLN A 95 2.36 14.95 -0.26
C GLN A 95 2.37 13.41 -0.38
N GLN A 96 3.56 12.81 -0.35
CA GLN A 96 3.71 11.36 -0.55
C GLN A 96 3.70 10.56 0.76
N ASP A 97 3.64 11.25 1.90
CA ASP A 97 3.85 10.64 3.21
C ASP A 97 2.53 10.38 3.95
N ASP A 98 1.46 11.08 3.58
CA ASP A 98 0.13 10.91 4.17
C ASP A 98 -0.62 9.77 3.47
N PRO A 99 -0.94 8.66 4.18
CA PRO A 99 -1.67 7.55 3.58
C PRO A 99 -3.14 7.88 3.25
N ARG A 100 -3.65 9.06 3.64
CA ARG A 100 -4.99 9.54 3.24
C ARG A 100 -4.99 10.15 1.84
N ASP A 101 -3.84 10.58 1.33
CA ASP A 101 -3.71 11.36 0.10
C ASP A 101 -3.30 10.48 -1.09
N GLN A 102 -4.15 9.49 -1.39
CA GLN A 102 -3.86 8.49 -2.42
C GLN A 102 -4.94 8.45 -3.49
N SER A 103 -4.53 8.56 -4.76
CA SER A 103 -5.44 8.42 -5.87
C SER A 103 -6.09 7.04 -5.88
N GLU A 104 -7.38 7.04 -6.19
CA GLU A 104 -8.19 5.82 -6.35
C GLU A 104 -8.27 4.98 -5.07
N SER A 105 -8.00 5.60 -3.91
CA SER A 105 -8.32 5.05 -2.61
C SER A 105 -9.71 5.51 -2.19
N ILE A 106 -10.45 4.67 -1.48
CA ILE A 106 -11.72 5.03 -0.83
C ILE A 106 -11.74 4.48 0.59
N GLY A 107 -12.49 5.15 1.45
CA GLY A 107 -12.66 4.74 2.84
C GLY A 107 -11.79 5.53 3.82
N ASP A 108 -11.90 5.18 5.10
CA ASP A 108 -11.05 5.67 6.19
C ASP A 108 -9.99 4.66 6.64
N ASN A 109 -10.07 3.42 6.14
CA ASN A 109 -9.13 2.35 6.42
C ASN A 109 -8.78 1.60 5.13
N ALA A 110 -7.53 1.79 4.66
CA ALA A 110 -7.04 1.18 3.43
C ALA A 110 -7.09 -0.35 3.46
N MET A 111 -6.76 -0.97 4.60
CA MET A 111 -6.73 -2.44 4.74
C MET A 111 -8.12 -3.04 4.56
N LYS A 112 -9.14 -2.49 5.23
CA LYS A 112 -10.54 -2.93 5.10
C LYS A 112 -11.07 -2.67 3.70
N ALA A 113 -10.85 -1.47 3.16
CA ALA A 113 -11.34 -1.12 1.83
C ALA A 113 -10.72 -2.02 0.75
N SER A 114 -9.41 -2.19 0.77
CA SER A 114 -8.68 -3.08 -0.13
C SER A 114 -9.06 -4.54 0.03
N ALA A 115 -9.40 -5.01 1.25
CA ALA A 115 -9.87 -6.37 1.44
C ALA A 115 -11.21 -6.64 0.73
N TYR A 116 -12.14 -5.68 0.76
CA TYR A 116 -13.37 -5.74 -0.03
C TYR A 116 -13.10 -5.63 -1.54
N GLY A 117 -12.18 -4.76 -1.94
CA GLY A 117 -11.71 -4.67 -3.32
C GLY A 117 -11.17 -6.00 -3.84
N ILE A 118 -10.36 -6.71 -3.05
CA ILE A 118 -9.82 -8.04 -3.40
C ILE A 118 -10.93 -9.09 -3.48
N LYS A 119 -11.93 -9.06 -2.59
CA LYS A 119 -13.10 -9.96 -2.70
C LYS A 119 -13.82 -9.77 -4.04
N ASN A 120 -13.93 -8.53 -4.52
CA ASN A 120 -14.48 -8.24 -5.84
C ASN A 120 -13.60 -8.79 -6.96
N LEU A 121 -12.27 -8.64 -6.88
CA LEU A 121 -11.35 -9.26 -7.85
C LEU A 121 -11.45 -10.80 -7.88
N GLN A 122 -11.55 -11.44 -6.70
CA GLN A 122 -11.75 -12.88 -6.56
C GLN A 122 -13.04 -13.36 -7.22
N ARG A 123 -14.08 -12.52 -7.24
CA ARG A 123 -15.34 -12.80 -7.94
C ARG A 123 -15.22 -12.60 -9.46
N ILE A 124 -14.39 -11.66 -9.91
CA ILE A 124 -14.19 -11.36 -11.35
C ILE A 124 -13.38 -12.47 -12.03
N VAL A 125 -12.26 -12.91 -11.45
CA VAL A 125 -11.30 -13.82 -12.12
C VAL A 125 -11.94 -15.07 -12.71
N PRO A 126 -12.81 -15.82 -12.01
CA PRO A 126 -13.43 -17.03 -12.57
C PRO A 126 -14.34 -16.76 -13.77
N ASN A 127 -14.84 -15.53 -13.92
CA ASN A 127 -15.79 -15.15 -14.97
C ASN A 127 -15.11 -14.50 -16.19
N LEU A 128 -13.84 -14.10 -16.09
CA LEU A 128 -13.15 -13.35 -17.14
C LEU A 128 -13.25 -14.03 -18.51
N THR A 129 -12.99 -15.34 -18.59
CA THR A 129 -13.09 -16.10 -19.85
C THR A 129 -14.45 -15.94 -20.54
N SER A 130 -15.54 -15.89 -19.77
CA SER A 130 -16.89 -15.71 -20.31
C SER A 130 -17.21 -14.26 -20.62
N TRP A 131 -16.81 -13.33 -19.76
CA TRP A 131 -17.16 -11.92 -19.87
C TRP A 131 -16.38 -11.18 -20.97
N THR A 132 -15.18 -11.66 -21.31
CA THR A 132 -14.35 -11.07 -22.37
C THR A 132 -14.50 -11.81 -23.70
N LYS A 133 -15.49 -12.69 -23.84
CA LYS A 133 -15.70 -13.45 -25.07
C LYS A 133 -16.32 -12.55 -26.12
N GLN A 134 -15.63 -12.35 -27.24
CA GLN A 134 -16.15 -11.68 -28.43
C GLN A 134 -16.29 -12.68 -29.60
N PRO A 135 -17.37 -12.62 -30.39
CA PRO A 135 -17.51 -13.47 -31.57
C PRO A 135 -16.37 -13.25 -32.57
N ASN A 136 -15.76 -14.33 -33.04
CA ASN A 136 -14.68 -14.35 -34.04
C ASN A 136 -13.35 -13.68 -33.62
N GLU A 137 -13.17 -13.39 -32.33
CA GLU A 137 -11.95 -12.78 -31.79
C GLU A 137 -11.09 -13.77 -31.00
N GLY A 138 -9.82 -13.42 -30.80
CA GLY A 138 -8.87 -14.17 -29.97
C GLY A 138 -9.03 -13.93 -28.47
N PHE A 139 -7.99 -14.26 -27.69
CA PHE A 139 -7.96 -14.11 -26.23
C PHE A 139 -7.27 -12.82 -25.75
N SER A 140 -7.11 -11.81 -26.62
CA SER A 140 -6.49 -10.52 -26.26
C SER A 140 -7.24 -9.81 -25.15
N ASP A 141 -8.57 -9.76 -25.23
CA ASP A 141 -9.43 -9.12 -24.22
C ASP A 141 -9.34 -9.85 -22.88
N LEU A 142 -9.26 -11.18 -22.91
CA LEU A 142 -9.04 -11.99 -21.71
C LEU A 142 -7.68 -11.66 -21.06
N ALA A 143 -6.62 -11.59 -21.87
CA ALA A 143 -5.28 -11.25 -21.40
C ALA A 143 -5.23 -9.84 -20.81
N GLN A 144 -5.85 -8.87 -21.49
CA GLN A 144 -5.95 -7.48 -21.03
C GLN A 144 -6.69 -7.40 -19.70
N MET A 145 -7.89 -7.97 -19.60
CA MET A 145 -8.69 -7.88 -18.38
C MET A 145 -8.08 -8.65 -17.20
N TYR A 146 -7.40 -9.77 -17.45
CA TYR A 146 -6.60 -10.43 -16.41
C TYR A 146 -5.45 -9.53 -15.94
N GLY A 147 -4.78 -8.84 -16.86
CA GLY A 147 -3.77 -7.82 -16.53
C GLY A 147 -4.33 -6.67 -15.69
N GLU A 148 -5.53 -6.17 -16.01
CA GLU A 148 -6.21 -5.12 -15.22
C GLU A 148 -6.57 -5.59 -13.81
N VAL A 149 -6.97 -6.85 -13.63
CA VAL A 149 -7.16 -7.43 -12.29
C VAL A 149 -5.86 -7.40 -11.48
N VAL A 150 -4.74 -7.80 -12.10
CA VAL A 150 -3.42 -7.78 -11.44
C VAL A 150 -3.00 -6.35 -11.10
N THR A 151 -3.18 -5.41 -12.03
CA THR A 151 -2.89 -3.98 -11.83
C THR A 151 -3.72 -3.40 -10.68
N GLN A 152 -5.02 -3.73 -10.63
CA GLN A 152 -5.89 -3.26 -9.55
C GLN A 152 -5.52 -3.88 -8.21
N PHE A 153 -5.14 -5.15 -8.17
CA PHE A 153 -4.63 -5.75 -6.94
C PHE A 153 -3.32 -5.08 -6.50
N ARG A 154 -2.39 -4.81 -7.43
CA ARG A 154 -1.16 -4.05 -7.14
C ARG A 154 -1.46 -2.66 -6.58
N ARG A 155 -2.51 -1.99 -7.07
CA ARG A 155 -2.95 -0.70 -6.54
C ARG A 155 -3.37 -0.81 -5.06
N TYR A 156 -4.15 -1.83 -4.70
CA TYR A 156 -4.53 -2.09 -3.32
C TYR A 156 -3.34 -2.39 -2.40
N ILE A 157 -2.33 -3.12 -2.90
CA ILE A 157 -1.05 -3.30 -2.21
C ILE A 157 -0.37 -1.95 -1.99
N GLY A 158 -0.36 -1.09 -3.00
CA GLY A 158 0.11 0.30 -2.88
C GLY A 158 -0.60 1.04 -1.74
N HIS A 159 -1.94 1.07 -1.76
CA HIS A 159 -2.75 1.77 -0.76
C HIS A 159 -2.42 1.38 0.67
N VAL A 160 -2.32 0.08 0.95
CA VAL A 160 -1.96 -0.42 2.28
C VAL A 160 -0.49 -0.13 2.62
N GLY A 161 0.40 -0.24 1.63
CA GLY A 161 1.83 0.01 1.79
C GLY A 161 2.19 1.43 2.24
N TYR A 162 1.30 2.41 2.02
CA TYR A 162 1.51 3.79 2.49
C TYR A 162 1.46 3.98 4.00
N ASN A 163 0.85 3.04 4.74
CA ASN A 163 0.78 3.13 6.20
C ASN A 163 2.14 2.93 6.87
N PHE A 164 3.08 2.18 6.24
CA PHE A 164 4.40 1.95 6.81
C PHE A 164 5.25 3.23 6.80
N GLY A 165 5.59 3.71 7.99
CA GLY A 165 6.27 4.99 8.17
C GLY A 165 5.45 6.18 7.66
N GLY A 166 4.13 6.06 7.53
CA GLY A 166 3.27 7.16 7.09
C GLY A 166 3.20 8.28 8.13
N VAL A 167 2.94 9.50 7.65
CA VAL A 167 2.79 10.71 8.47
C VAL A 167 1.55 11.46 7.99
N TYR A 168 0.56 11.59 8.86
CA TYR A 168 -0.61 12.43 8.62
C TYR A 168 -0.22 13.91 8.67
N GLU A 169 -0.62 14.67 7.64
CA GLU A 169 -0.54 16.12 7.59
C GLU A 169 -1.91 16.74 7.86
N ASN A 170 -2.08 17.31 9.05
CA ASN A 170 -3.27 18.03 9.47
C ASN A 170 -3.05 19.53 9.26
N LEU A 171 -3.77 20.13 8.31
CA LEU A 171 -3.72 21.57 8.08
C LEU A 171 -4.33 22.29 9.28
N LYS A 172 -3.47 22.92 10.10
CA LYS A 172 -3.84 23.65 11.31
C LYS A 172 -3.21 25.03 11.32
N LYS A 173 -3.91 25.99 11.91
CA LYS A 173 -3.40 27.32 12.22
C LYS A 173 -2.69 27.36 13.58
N ASN A 174 -1.98 28.45 13.84
CA ASN A 174 -1.20 28.65 15.06
C ASN A 174 -2.06 28.80 16.34
N ASP A 175 -3.34 29.13 16.19
CA ASP A 175 -4.33 29.25 17.26
C ASP A 175 -5.18 27.98 17.44
N GLN A 176 -4.98 26.95 16.62
CA GLN A 176 -5.66 25.67 16.72
C GLN A 176 -4.82 24.64 17.48
N GLU A 177 -5.43 23.96 18.45
CA GLU A 177 -4.77 22.92 19.23
C GLU A 177 -4.39 21.68 18.39
N GLY A 178 -3.35 20.95 18.83
CA GLY A 178 -2.88 19.71 18.22
C GLY A 178 -1.67 19.88 17.29
N THR A 179 -1.22 18.79 16.69
CA THR A 179 -0.03 18.78 15.82
C THR A 179 -0.39 18.84 14.34
N VAL A 180 0.45 19.48 13.54
CA VAL A 180 0.36 19.48 12.08
C VAL A 180 0.79 18.14 11.51
N TYR A 181 1.84 17.53 12.07
CA TYR A 181 2.33 16.22 11.66
C TYR A 181 2.10 15.18 12.75
N GLU A 182 1.55 14.03 12.37
CA GLU A 182 1.26 12.92 13.26
C GLU A 182 1.67 11.60 12.60
N TYR A 183 2.44 10.76 13.30
CA TYR A 183 2.85 9.46 12.76
C TYR A 183 1.67 8.47 12.76
N VAL A 184 1.57 7.66 11.70
CA VAL A 184 0.59 6.56 11.66
C VAL A 184 0.81 5.63 12.86
N SER A 185 -0.27 5.30 13.57
CA SER A 185 -0.20 4.52 14.81
C SER A 185 0.39 3.12 14.62
N LYS A 186 0.97 2.57 15.69
CA LYS A 186 1.55 1.22 15.67
C LYS A 186 0.52 0.16 15.30
N GLU A 187 -0.69 0.29 15.79
CA GLU A 187 -1.82 -0.62 15.55
C GLU A 187 -2.18 -0.64 14.06
N THR A 188 -2.23 0.54 13.42
CA THR A 188 -2.53 0.67 11.99
C THR A 188 -1.43 0.03 11.14
N GLN A 189 -0.16 0.23 11.50
CA GLN A 189 0.96 -0.39 10.78
C GLN A 189 1.01 -1.91 10.99
N LYS A 190 0.65 -2.42 12.18
CA LYS A 190 0.47 -3.86 12.44
C LYS A 190 -0.71 -4.44 11.65
N GLU A 191 -1.84 -3.75 11.57
CA GLU A 191 -2.97 -4.15 10.72
C GLU A 191 -2.54 -4.25 9.25
N ALA A 192 -1.79 -3.26 8.76
CA ALA A 192 -1.22 -3.26 7.41
C ALA A 192 -0.27 -4.45 7.19
N ALA A 193 0.59 -4.78 8.16
CA ALA A 193 1.47 -5.96 8.08
C ALA A 193 0.66 -7.27 8.00
N GLY A 194 -0.40 -7.39 8.83
CA GLY A 194 -1.33 -8.51 8.80
C GLY A 194 -2.05 -8.65 7.47
N PHE A 195 -2.49 -7.54 6.87
CA PHE A 195 -3.07 -7.51 5.54
C PHE A 195 -2.08 -8.02 4.48
N MET A 196 -0.85 -7.50 4.45
CA MET A 196 0.17 -7.91 3.47
C MET A 196 0.48 -9.40 3.59
N ASN A 197 0.61 -9.90 4.81
CA ASN A 197 0.82 -11.32 5.04
C ASN A 197 -0.34 -12.17 4.49
N LYS A 198 -1.58 -11.81 4.83
CA LYS A 198 -2.77 -12.58 4.47
C LYS A 198 -3.07 -12.55 2.96
N GLN A 199 -2.93 -11.39 2.32
CA GLN A 199 -3.38 -11.19 0.95
C GLN A 199 -2.28 -11.38 -0.09
N VAL A 200 -1.02 -11.09 0.26
CA VAL A 200 0.09 -10.98 -0.71
C VAL A 200 1.16 -12.03 -0.48
N PHE A 201 1.68 -12.14 0.75
CA PHE A 201 2.78 -13.06 1.04
C PHE A 201 2.28 -14.50 1.11
N THR A 202 1.13 -14.74 1.75
CA THR A 202 0.38 -15.98 1.52
C THR A 202 0.02 -16.03 0.04
N THR A 203 0.50 -17.06 -0.66
CA THR A 203 0.34 -17.18 -2.12
C THR A 203 -1.12 -16.97 -2.51
N PRO A 204 -1.47 -15.93 -3.29
CA PRO A 204 -2.87 -15.64 -3.64
C PRO A 204 -3.29 -16.58 -4.77
N THR A 205 -3.62 -17.82 -4.40
CA THR A 205 -3.94 -18.91 -5.33
C THR A 205 -5.15 -18.64 -6.21
N TRP A 206 -6.05 -17.73 -5.79
CA TRP A 206 -7.20 -17.29 -6.57
C TRP A 206 -6.81 -16.58 -7.88
N LEU A 207 -5.59 -16.05 -8.00
CA LEU A 207 -5.05 -15.52 -9.26
C LEU A 207 -4.49 -16.60 -10.19
N ILE A 208 -4.22 -17.80 -9.68
CA ILE A 208 -3.63 -18.90 -10.45
C ILE A 208 -4.75 -19.66 -11.16
N ASN A 209 -5.20 -19.12 -12.29
CA ASN A 209 -6.27 -19.72 -13.08
C ASN A 209 -5.71 -20.42 -14.34
N LYS A 210 -5.75 -21.76 -14.35
CA LYS A 210 -5.23 -22.57 -15.45
C LYS A 210 -5.88 -22.24 -16.80
N ASP A 211 -7.19 -22.06 -16.83
CA ASP A 211 -7.94 -21.75 -18.05
C ASP A 211 -7.44 -20.45 -18.70
N ILE A 212 -7.31 -19.40 -17.88
CA ILE A 212 -6.77 -18.11 -18.32
C ILE A 212 -5.33 -18.27 -18.81
N THR A 213 -4.46 -18.92 -18.01
CA THR A 213 -3.04 -19.06 -18.35
C THR A 213 -2.84 -19.86 -19.64
N SER A 214 -3.62 -20.91 -19.89
CA SER A 214 -3.53 -21.73 -21.11
C SER A 214 -4.00 -20.99 -22.37
N LYS A 215 -4.87 -19.98 -22.23
CA LYS A 215 -5.44 -19.21 -23.34
C LYS A 215 -4.66 -17.93 -23.65
N THR A 216 -3.99 -17.37 -22.64
CA THR A 216 -3.34 -16.05 -22.74
C THR A 216 -1.81 -16.13 -22.72
N GLY A 217 -1.24 -17.25 -22.27
CA GLY A 217 0.21 -17.37 -22.03
C GLY A 217 0.68 -16.66 -20.75
N ALA A 218 -0.24 -16.17 -19.90
CA ALA A 218 0.11 -15.54 -18.64
C ALA A 218 0.94 -16.49 -17.75
N ASN A 219 2.02 -15.97 -17.16
CA ASN A 219 2.90 -16.73 -16.27
C ASN A 219 2.54 -16.45 -14.80
N PRO A 220 1.79 -17.34 -14.12
CA PRO A 220 1.32 -17.08 -12.76
C PRO A 220 2.49 -16.93 -11.78
N THR A 221 3.59 -17.66 -11.98
CA THR A 221 4.78 -17.57 -11.14
C THR A 221 5.38 -16.15 -11.15
N LEU A 222 5.47 -15.53 -12.33
CA LEU A 222 5.96 -14.14 -12.46
C LEU A 222 4.93 -13.12 -11.98
N THR A 223 3.63 -13.35 -12.24
CA THR A 223 2.55 -12.49 -11.76
C THR A 223 2.52 -12.40 -10.23
N ILE A 224 2.62 -13.54 -9.54
CA ILE A 224 2.63 -13.56 -8.07
C ILE A 224 3.90 -12.90 -7.54
N LEU A 225 5.06 -13.21 -8.14
CA LEU A 225 6.33 -12.63 -7.73
C LEU A 225 6.32 -11.09 -7.85
N SER A 226 5.80 -10.53 -8.95
CA SER A 226 5.79 -9.08 -9.14
C SER A 226 4.91 -8.33 -8.13
N LEU A 227 3.80 -8.93 -7.71
CA LEU A 227 2.94 -8.40 -6.64
C LEU A 227 3.65 -8.42 -5.28
N GLN A 228 4.33 -9.53 -4.99
CA GLN A 228 5.10 -9.70 -3.77
C GLN A 228 6.31 -8.76 -3.71
N GLU A 229 7.05 -8.60 -4.81
CA GLU A 229 8.14 -7.63 -4.92
C GLU A 229 7.63 -6.20 -4.77
N ALA A 230 6.48 -5.86 -5.34
CA ALA A 230 5.89 -4.53 -5.15
C ALA A 230 5.61 -4.24 -3.67
N ALA A 231 5.06 -5.20 -2.93
CA ALA A 231 4.86 -5.09 -1.48
C ALA A 231 6.19 -4.95 -0.73
N LEU A 232 7.14 -5.85 -0.99
CA LEU A 232 8.46 -5.83 -0.34
C LEU A 232 9.22 -4.54 -0.61
N ASN A 233 9.21 -4.04 -1.84
CA ASN A 233 9.90 -2.79 -2.22
C ASN A 233 9.31 -1.57 -1.52
N ARG A 234 7.99 -1.54 -1.30
CA ARG A 234 7.32 -0.44 -0.58
C ARG A 234 7.58 -0.48 0.92
N MET A 235 7.55 -1.68 1.51
CA MET A 235 7.76 -1.88 2.95
C MET A 235 9.24 -1.71 3.32
N LEU A 236 10.13 -2.37 2.60
CA LEU A 236 11.57 -2.32 2.79
C LEU A 236 12.19 -1.28 1.85
N SER A 237 12.12 -0.01 2.23
CA SER A 237 12.86 1.06 1.53
C SER A 237 13.61 1.91 2.53
N SER A 238 14.74 2.50 2.13
CA SER A 238 15.50 3.41 2.98
C SER A 238 14.64 4.59 3.45
N ALA A 239 13.77 5.11 2.58
CA ALA A 239 12.83 6.17 2.93
C ALA A 239 11.81 5.73 4.00
N THR A 240 11.19 4.55 3.83
CA THR A 240 10.24 3.99 4.79
C THR A 240 10.89 3.77 6.16
N MET A 241 12.04 3.08 6.18
CA MET A 241 12.75 2.78 7.43
C MET A 241 13.24 4.06 8.11
N ASN A 242 13.67 5.06 7.35
CA ASN A 242 14.05 6.35 7.92
C ASN A 242 12.87 7.06 8.61
N LYS A 243 11.69 7.08 7.97
CA LYS A 243 10.49 7.64 8.60
C LYS A 243 10.13 6.89 9.89
N MET A 244 10.32 5.57 9.90
CA MET A 244 10.12 4.76 11.11
C MET A 244 11.13 5.07 12.21
N LEU A 245 12.41 5.30 11.88
CA LEU A 245 13.41 5.76 12.86
C LEU A 245 13.07 7.14 13.41
N ASN A 246 12.60 8.05 12.57
CA ASN A 246 12.13 9.37 13.01
C ASN A 246 10.91 9.24 13.95
N ALA A 247 9.96 8.36 13.62
CA ALA A 247 8.82 8.07 14.49
C ALA A 247 9.29 7.50 15.84
N GLU A 248 10.20 6.52 15.83
CA GLU A 248 10.79 5.95 17.06
C GLU A 248 11.49 7.01 17.92
N ALA A 249 12.26 7.92 17.31
CA ALA A 249 12.89 9.03 18.02
C ALA A 249 11.88 10.02 18.60
N ALA A 250 10.76 10.27 17.91
CA ALA A 250 9.77 11.26 18.30
C ALA A 250 8.75 10.76 19.33
N ILE A 251 8.25 9.52 19.18
CA ILE A 251 7.15 8.97 19.99
C ILE A 251 7.55 7.70 20.76
N GLY A 252 8.81 7.28 20.68
CA GLY A 252 9.37 6.18 21.47
C GLY A 252 8.66 4.85 21.22
N VAL A 253 8.29 4.18 22.32
CA VAL A 253 7.66 2.83 22.30
C VAL A 253 6.32 2.76 21.57
N GLN A 254 5.67 3.91 21.34
CA GLN A 254 4.44 4.00 20.56
C GLN A 254 4.68 3.85 19.06
N ALA A 255 5.92 3.94 18.59
CA ALA A 255 6.25 3.72 17.19
C ALA A 255 6.19 2.22 16.81
N TYR A 256 5.78 1.97 15.56
CA TYR A 256 6.08 0.73 14.88
C TYR A 256 7.52 0.80 14.34
N THR A 257 8.42 0.07 14.99
CA THR A 257 9.87 0.20 14.79
C THR A 257 10.34 -0.55 13.55
N VAL A 258 11.55 -0.22 13.06
CA VAL A 258 12.19 -0.99 11.97
C VAL A 258 12.35 -2.47 12.37
N SER A 259 12.63 -2.74 13.65
CA SER A 259 12.71 -4.09 14.19
C SER A 259 11.36 -4.83 14.15
N ASP A 260 10.26 -4.15 14.50
CA ASP A 260 8.90 -4.70 14.39
C ASP A 260 8.60 -5.13 12.94
N LEU A 261 8.90 -4.27 11.96
CA LEU A 261 8.69 -4.54 10.54
C LEU A 261 9.50 -5.74 10.04
N LEU A 262 10.80 -5.78 10.35
CA LEU A 262 11.68 -6.87 9.93
C LEU A 262 11.27 -8.20 10.58
N SER A 263 10.85 -8.18 11.85
CA SER A 263 10.34 -9.35 12.54
C SER A 263 9.06 -9.88 11.90
N ASP A 264 8.07 -9.02 11.66
CA ASP A 264 6.79 -9.40 11.06
C ASP A 264 6.97 -9.94 9.64
N LEU A 265 7.83 -9.30 8.84
CA LEU A 265 8.16 -9.76 7.48
C LEU A 265 8.85 -11.12 7.49
N LYS A 266 9.83 -11.34 8.37
CA LYS A 266 10.48 -12.65 8.52
C LYS A 266 9.47 -13.74 8.87
N GLN A 267 8.57 -13.47 9.81
CA GLN A 267 7.52 -14.43 10.18
C GLN A 267 6.56 -14.73 9.02
N ALA A 268 6.18 -13.73 8.23
CA ALA A 268 5.29 -13.88 7.08
C ALA A 268 5.94 -14.59 5.88
N VAL A 269 7.22 -14.30 5.60
CA VAL A 269 7.95 -14.80 4.42
C VAL A 269 8.53 -16.21 4.65
N PHE A 270 8.88 -16.55 5.88
CA PHE A 270 9.58 -17.80 6.22
C PHE A 270 8.74 -18.76 7.10
N THR A 271 7.42 -18.76 6.93
CA THR A 271 6.48 -19.61 7.69
C THR A 271 6.85 -21.10 7.69
N GLU A 272 7.45 -21.57 6.60
CA GLU A 272 7.82 -22.95 6.35
C GLU A 272 8.97 -23.41 7.24
N LEU A 273 9.86 -22.50 7.67
CA LEU A 273 11.00 -22.84 8.53
C LEU A 273 10.50 -23.28 9.90
N ALA A 274 9.57 -22.53 10.49
CA ALA A 274 8.95 -22.88 11.76
C ALA A 274 8.04 -24.12 11.63
N ALA A 275 7.29 -24.22 10.52
CA ALA A 275 6.37 -25.33 10.29
C ALA A 275 7.06 -26.63 9.83
N LYS A 276 8.38 -26.60 9.54
CA LYS A 276 9.16 -27.71 8.97
C LYS A 276 8.51 -28.33 7.72
N LYS A 277 7.97 -27.48 6.84
CA LYS A 277 7.30 -27.89 5.60
C LYS A 277 8.22 -27.71 4.40
N SER A 278 7.94 -28.46 3.33
CA SER A 278 8.55 -28.19 2.03
C SER A 278 8.12 -26.81 1.52
N ILE A 279 9.01 -26.15 0.79
CA ILE A 279 8.80 -24.79 0.28
C ILE A 279 8.49 -24.88 -1.21
N ASP A 280 7.27 -24.50 -1.61
CA ASP A 280 6.84 -24.52 -3.02
C ASP A 280 7.49 -23.40 -3.86
N ILE A 281 7.29 -23.42 -5.18
CA ILE A 281 7.93 -22.46 -6.10
C ILE A 281 7.55 -21.00 -5.83
N TYR A 282 6.30 -20.70 -5.47
CA TYR A 282 5.85 -19.33 -5.21
C TYR A 282 6.49 -18.81 -3.91
N ARG A 283 6.54 -19.66 -2.89
CA ARG A 283 7.15 -19.34 -1.59
C ARG A 283 8.66 -19.22 -1.68
N ARG A 284 9.33 -20.08 -2.46
CA ARG A 284 10.77 -19.94 -2.75
C ARG A 284 11.08 -18.62 -3.46
N ASN A 285 10.26 -18.22 -4.43
CA ASN A 285 10.46 -16.95 -5.13
C ASN A 285 10.28 -15.75 -4.19
N LEU A 286 9.25 -15.75 -3.34
CA LEU A 286 9.06 -14.71 -2.32
C LEU A 286 10.27 -14.60 -1.38
N GLN A 287 10.78 -15.72 -0.88
CA GLN A 287 11.93 -15.74 0.03
C GLN A 287 13.20 -15.23 -0.66
N LYS A 288 13.40 -15.56 -1.94
CA LYS A 288 14.49 -15.01 -2.76
C LYS A 288 14.35 -13.50 -2.92
N ALA A 289 13.17 -13.02 -3.31
CA ALA A 289 12.91 -11.59 -3.44
C ALA A 289 13.16 -10.82 -2.14
N TYR A 290 12.80 -11.40 -1.00
CA TYR A 290 13.08 -10.82 0.32
C TYR A 290 14.59 -10.70 0.59
N VAL A 291 15.35 -11.79 0.40
CA VAL A 291 16.81 -11.79 0.59
C VAL A 291 17.53 -10.85 -0.38
N GLU A 292 17.12 -10.83 -1.65
CA GLU A 292 17.65 -9.89 -2.64
C GLU A 292 17.36 -8.44 -2.25
N ARG A 293 16.15 -8.15 -1.73
CA ARG A 293 15.81 -6.80 -1.28
C ARG A 293 16.66 -6.35 -0.09
N LEU A 294 16.91 -7.22 0.88
CA LEU A 294 17.88 -6.95 1.96
C LEU A 294 19.28 -6.69 1.40
N GLY A 295 19.69 -7.49 0.41
CA GLY A 295 20.95 -7.31 -0.32
C GLY A 295 21.10 -5.92 -0.93
N VAL A 296 20.10 -5.48 -1.68
CA VAL A 296 20.07 -4.14 -2.30
C VAL A 296 20.11 -3.01 -1.27
N LEU A 297 19.48 -3.18 -0.11
CA LEU A 297 19.49 -2.14 0.93
C LEU A 297 20.82 -2.08 1.70
N ILE A 298 21.48 -3.22 1.90
CA ILE A 298 22.77 -3.28 2.59
C ILE A 298 23.91 -2.86 1.67
N ASN A 299 23.89 -3.34 0.42
CA ASN A 299 24.89 -3.07 -0.61
C ASN A 299 24.19 -2.50 -1.85
N PRO A 300 23.79 -1.22 -1.85
CA PRO A 300 23.13 -0.61 -2.99
C PRO A 300 24.03 -0.64 -4.22
N PRO A 301 23.49 -0.94 -5.42
CA PRO A 301 24.27 -0.92 -6.65
C PRO A 301 24.82 0.49 -6.88
N ALA A 302 26.00 0.59 -7.50
CA ALA A 302 26.57 1.88 -7.88
C ALA A 302 25.58 2.62 -8.79
N VAL A 303 25.23 3.85 -8.43
CA VAL A 303 24.40 4.70 -9.28
C VAL A 303 25.27 5.14 -10.47
N PRO A 304 24.87 4.87 -11.73
CA PRO A 304 25.61 5.36 -12.88
C PRO A 304 25.73 6.89 -12.82
N ALA A 305 26.94 7.41 -12.98
CA ALA A 305 27.16 8.85 -13.03
C ALA A 305 26.37 9.44 -14.22
N GLY A 306 25.36 10.27 -13.93
CA GLY A 306 24.59 10.99 -14.95
C GLY A 306 23.06 10.86 -14.91
N LEU A 307 22.50 10.00 -14.06
CA LEU A 307 21.03 9.81 -13.94
C LEU A 307 20.45 10.44 -12.65
N ASN A 308 20.70 11.73 -12.43
CA ASN A 308 19.96 12.52 -11.44
C ASN A 308 18.85 13.31 -12.14
N PHE A 309 17.74 12.65 -12.47
CA PHE A 309 16.51 13.34 -12.85
C PHE A 309 15.78 13.79 -11.57
N ALA A 310 16.24 14.89 -10.97
CA ALA A 310 15.52 15.55 -9.88
C ALA A 310 14.51 16.54 -10.47
N PHE A 311 13.27 16.09 -10.71
CA PHE A 311 12.13 16.99 -10.85
C PHE A 311 11.52 17.22 -9.46
N GLY A 312 11.78 18.40 -8.89
CA GLY A 312 11.29 18.82 -7.57
C GLY A 312 12.40 19.05 -6.55
N ASN A 313 12.10 19.86 -5.52
CA ASN A 313 13.01 20.14 -4.41
C ASN A 313 13.59 18.84 -3.86
N ALA A 314 14.89 18.63 -4.05
CA ALA A 314 15.60 17.49 -3.51
C ALA A 314 15.58 17.59 -1.98
N ALA A 315 14.70 16.81 -1.34
CA ALA A 315 14.86 16.52 0.08
C ALA A 315 16.29 16.00 0.30
N PRO A 316 16.99 16.41 1.38
CA PRO A 316 18.34 15.97 1.64
C PRO A 316 18.41 14.44 1.56
N GLN A 317 19.13 13.94 0.54
CA GLN A 317 19.38 12.51 0.36
C GLN A 317 20.20 12.05 1.56
N MET A 318 19.55 11.31 2.45
CA MET A 318 20.18 10.83 3.66
C MET A 318 21.19 9.74 3.32
N ASP A 319 22.41 9.90 3.82
CA ASP A 319 23.43 8.86 3.73
C ASP A 319 23.06 7.71 4.68
N VAL A 320 22.59 6.61 4.11
CA VAL A 320 22.21 5.39 4.86
C VAL A 320 23.36 4.84 5.71
N LYS A 321 24.62 5.21 5.41
CA LYS A 321 25.78 4.85 6.25
C LYS A 321 25.83 5.60 7.59
N LYS A 322 25.07 6.69 7.71
CA LYS A 322 25.00 7.52 8.92
C LYS A 322 23.71 7.28 9.71
N THR A 323 23.00 6.18 9.42
CA THR A 323 21.75 5.81 10.10
C THR A 323 21.83 4.39 10.66
N ASP A 324 20.96 4.08 11.61
CA ASP A 324 20.86 2.73 12.18
C ASP A 324 20.20 1.71 11.24
N ILE A 325 19.75 2.13 10.05
CA ILE A 325 19.14 1.25 9.05
C ILE A 325 20.07 0.08 8.72
N LEU A 326 21.37 0.35 8.47
CA LEU A 326 22.34 -0.72 8.19
C LEU A 326 22.55 -1.65 9.38
N SER A 327 22.53 -1.12 10.61
CA SER A 327 22.66 -1.90 11.84
C SER A 327 21.49 -2.89 11.97
N TYR A 328 20.25 -2.42 11.79
CA TYR A 328 19.06 -3.25 11.80
C TYR A 328 19.07 -4.30 10.68
N LEU A 329 19.36 -3.90 9.45
CA LEU A 329 19.38 -4.82 8.30
C LEU A 329 20.45 -5.91 8.45
N LYS A 330 21.68 -5.55 8.86
CA LYS A 330 22.76 -6.52 9.07
C LYS A 330 22.47 -7.44 10.26
N GLY A 331 21.94 -6.91 11.36
CA GLY A 331 21.53 -7.70 12.52
C GLY A 331 20.46 -8.72 12.14
N HIS A 332 19.40 -8.25 11.49
CA HIS A 332 18.31 -9.10 10.99
C HIS A 332 18.79 -10.16 9.99
N SER A 333 19.68 -9.79 9.06
CA SER A 333 20.19 -10.71 8.04
C SER A 333 21.03 -11.83 8.67
N ARG A 334 21.79 -11.55 9.74
CA ARG A 334 22.52 -12.58 10.50
C ARG A 334 21.56 -13.55 11.19
N GLU A 335 20.53 -13.03 11.85
CA GLU A 335 19.51 -13.86 12.51
C GLU A 335 18.79 -14.76 11.51
N LEU A 336 18.32 -14.18 10.39
CA LEU A 336 17.64 -14.92 9.33
C LEU A 336 18.55 -16.00 8.74
N LYS A 337 19.82 -15.68 8.47
CA LYS A 337 20.79 -16.66 7.98
C LYS A 337 20.92 -17.85 8.93
N SER A 338 21.08 -17.60 10.24
CA SER A 338 21.15 -18.67 11.25
C SER A 338 19.89 -19.56 11.24
N MET A 339 18.70 -18.97 11.11
CA MET A 339 17.46 -19.75 11.00
C MET A 339 17.42 -20.61 9.71
N ILE A 340 17.85 -20.05 8.58
CA ILE A 340 17.90 -20.74 7.29
C ILE A 340 18.90 -21.91 7.33
N ASP A 341 20.09 -21.70 7.91
CA ASP A 341 21.12 -22.74 8.04
C ASP A 341 20.61 -23.94 8.85
N LEU A 342 19.95 -23.68 9.99
CA LEU A 342 19.36 -24.73 10.82
C LEU A 342 18.27 -25.49 10.06
N ALA A 343 17.39 -24.78 9.35
CA ALA A 343 16.33 -25.40 8.57
C ALA A 343 16.89 -26.26 7.42
N ALA A 344 17.95 -25.80 6.74
CA ALA A 344 18.61 -26.51 5.64
C ALA A 344 19.22 -27.86 6.06
N VAL A 345 19.71 -27.95 7.30
CA VAL A 345 20.22 -29.21 7.87
C VAL A 345 19.08 -30.18 8.18
N SER A 346 17.93 -29.66 8.63
CA SER A 346 16.81 -30.48 9.12
C SER A 346 15.83 -30.98 8.05
N THR A 347 15.78 -30.35 6.88
CA THR A 347 14.81 -30.70 5.83
C THR A 347 15.21 -31.97 5.07
N ALA A 348 14.23 -32.86 4.85
CA ALA A 348 14.39 -34.04 3.99
C ALA A 348 14.11 -33.73 2.49
N ASP A 349 13.37 -32.65 2.19
CA ASP A 349 13.08 -32.28 0.80
C ASP A 349 14.31 -31.65 0.13
N LYS A 350 14.80 -32.31 -0.93
CA LYS A 350 16.01 -31.93 -1.65
C LYS A 350 15.92 -30.54 -2.27
N THR A 351 14.75 -30.19 -2.83
CA THR A 351 14.55 -28.87 -3.47
C THR A 351 14.57 -27.75 -2.44
N THR A 352 13.88 -27.96 -1.31
CA THR A 352 13.90 -27.04 -0.17
C THR A 352 15.32 -26.89 0.38
N LYS A 353 16.07 -27.98 0.52
CA LYS A 353 17.47 -27.93 0.97
C LYS A 353 18.34 -27.05 0.08
N TYR A 354 18.30 -27.28 -1.24
CA TYR A 354 19.07 -26.49 -2.21
C TYR A 354 18.69 -25.01 -2.20
N HIS A 355 17.39 -24.73 -2.08
CA HIS A 355 16.90 -23.36 -1.97
C HIS A 355 17.40 -22.66 -0.71
N LEU A 356 17.34 -23.30 0.46
CA LEU A 356 17.80 -22.71 1.71
C LEU A 356 19.32 -22.49 1.72
N GLN A 357 20.09 -23.40 1.13
CA GLN A 357 21.54 -23.22 0.95
C GLN A 357 21.85 -22.01 0.06
N ASP A 358 21.16 -21.86 -1.08
CA ASP A 358 21.27 -20.68 -1.96
C ASP A 358 20.95 -19.38 -1.21
N LEU A 359 19.89 -19.34 -0.40
CA LEU A 359 19.57 -18.16 0.42
C LEU A 359 20.65 -17.84 1.46
N SER A 360 21.19 -18.87 2.13
CA SER A 360 22.27 -18.69 3.11
C SER A 360 23.53 -18.11 2.46
N ASP A 361 23.91 -18.62 1.29
CA ASP A 361 25.06 -18.14 0.53
C ASP A 361 24.88 -16.68 0.08
N ARG A 362 23.68 -16.30 -0.37
CA ARG A 362 23.33 -14.91 -0.71
C ARG A 362 23.46 -14.00 0.51
N LEU A 363 22.86 -14.36 1.65
CA LEU A 363 22.97 -13.58 2.88
C LEU A 363 24.42 -13.45 3.37
N LYS A 364 25.22 -14.52 3.25
CA LYS A 364 26.65 -14.48 3.56
C LYS A 364 27.37 -13.46 2.68
N LYS A 365 27.16 -13.51 1.35
CA LYS A 365 27.75 -12.56 0.40
C LYS A 365 27.29 -11.12 0.66
N THR A 366 26.03 -10.92 1.05
CA THR A 366 25.51 -9.60 1.44
C THR A 366 26.19 -9.04 2.68
N LEU A 367 26.44 -9.88 3.69
CA LEU A 367 27.05 -9.47 4.96
C LEU A 367 28.56 -9.26 4.86
N ASP A 368 29.23 -9.96 3.94
CA ASP A 368 30.67 -9.94 3.72
C ASP A 368 30.97 -9.86 2.20
N PRO A 369 30.76 -8.68 1.59
CA PRO A 369 31.05 -8.47 0.17
C PRO A 369 32.58 -8.42 -0.02
N LYS A 370 33.10 -9.34 -0.84
CA LYS A 370 34.52 -9.38 -1.22
C LYS A 370 34.94 -8.20 -2.09
#